data_AF-A0A1T4XC14-F1
#
_entry.id   AF-A0A1T4XC14-F1
#
_cell.length_a   1.000
_cell.length_b   1.000
_cell.length_c   1.000
_cell.angle_alpha   90.00
_cell.angle_beta   90.00
_cell.angle_gamma   90.00
#
_symmetry.space_group_name_H-M   'P 1'
#
loop_
_entity.id
_entity.type
_entity.pdbx_description
1 polymer ?
#
loop_
_entity_poly.entity_id
_entity_poly.type
_entity_poly.pdbx_seq_one_letter_code
_entity_poly.pdbx_strand_id
1 'polypeptide(L)'
;MTHDEMMSLLANTLADAAGSSGCLPILDCFSPHPGEEVTVSIPMCDDTVDIVLEDLDFPHEWEELLENSGADTMGDLVDYLCYCSQNNISLAISPEDEEKLYATLIDVCYENMSYDRQVDFWRHVLETNSLVCEAKE
;
A
#
# COMPACT_ATOMS: atom_id res chain seq x y z
N MET A 1 -29.62 -3.85 6.71
CA MET A 1 -28.21 -3.64 6.41
C MET A 1 -27.95 -4.26 5.06
N THR A 2 -27.70 -3.42 4.05
CA THR A 2 -27.31 -3.86 2.71
C THR A 2 -25.82 -4.24 2.71
N HIS A 3 -25.37 -4.92 1.67
CA HIS A 3 -23.96 -5.21 1.46
C HIS A 3 -23.12 -3.93 1.48
N ASP A 4 -23.58 -2.89 0.78
CA ASP A 4 -22.91 -1.59 0.67
C ASP A 4 -22.78 -0.87 2.03
N GLU A 5 -23.83 -0.91 2.86
CA GLU A 5 -23.81 -0.37 4.22
C GLU A 5 -22.81 -1.11 5.12
N MET A 6 -22.73 -2.44 4.99
CA MET A 6 -21.80 -3.27 5.74
C MET A 6 -20.35 -3.00 5.34
N MET A 7 -20.06 -2.95 4.04
CA MET A 7 -18.72 -2.67 3.51
C MET A 7 -18.24 -1.29 3.94
N SER A 8 -19.12 -0.30 3.87
CA SER A 8 -18.81 1.05 4.34
C SER A 8 -18.49 1.08 5.83
N LEU A 9 -19.26 0.38 6.66
CA LEU A 9 -19.01 0.30 8.11
C LEU A 9 -17.67 -0.38 8.42
N LEU A 10 -17.36 -1.49 7.75
CA LEU A 10 -16.08 -2.20 7.92
C LEU A 10 -14.91 -1.32 7.51
N ALA A 11 -14.99 -0.69 6.33
CA ALA A 11 -13.93 0.18 5.83
C ALA A 11 -13.65 1.36 6.77
N ASN A 12 -14.68 2.02 7.31
CA ASN A 12 -14.51 3.07 8.31
C ASN A 12 -13.85 2.55 9.59
N THR A 13 -14.28 1.37 10.07
CA THR A 13 -13.70 0.76 11.28
C THR A 13 -12.21 0.45 11.10
N LEU A 14 -11.81 0.00 9.91
CA LEU A 14 -10.41 -0.26 9.59
C LEU A 14 -9.59 1.03 9.42
N ALA A 15 -10.17 2.06 8.80
CA ALA A 15 -9.56 3.38 8.70
C ALA A 15 -9.29 3.96 10.10
N ASP A 16 -10.26 3.85 11.01
CA ASP A 16 -10.12 4.29 12.41
C ASP A 16 -9.04 3.50 13.16
N ALA A 17 -9.00 2.18 12.99
CA ALA A 17 -7.98 1.34 13.61
C ALA A 17 -6.57 1.70 13.09
N ALA A 18 -6.43 1.83 11.77
CA ALA A 18 -5.19 2.18 11.11
C ALA A 18 -4.71 3.59 11.46
N GLY A 19 -5.62 4.54 11.70
CA GLY A 19 -5.27 5.89 12.17
C GLY A 19 -4.54 5.90 13.53
N SER A 20 -4.60 4.79 14.29
CA SER A 20 -3.86 4.64 15.55
C SER A 20 -2.63 3.73 15.46
N SER A 21 -2.65 2.75 14.56
CA SER A 21 -1.64 1.67 14.51
C SER A 21 -0.78 1.67 13.24
N GLY A 22 -1.10 2.51 12.26
CA GLY A 22 -0.58 2.40 10.89
C GLY A 22 -1.40 1.41 10.06
N CYS A 23 -1.29 1.46 8.72
CA CYS A 23 -2.06 0.55 7.87
C CYS A 23 -1.46 -0.85 7.81
N LEU A 24 -0.13 -0.98 7.82
CA LEU A 24 0.55 -2.27 7.68
C LEU A 24 0.19 -3.24 8.82
N PRO A 25 0.19 -2.85 10.12
CA PRO A 25 -0.19 -3.77 11.20
C PRO A 25 -1.65 -4.24 11.13
N ILE A 26 -2.54 -3.43 10.55
CA ILE A 26 -3.93 -3.81 10.31
C ILE A 26 -4.02 -4.80 9.15
N LEU A 27 -3.24 -4.61 8.08
CA LEU A 27 -3.12 -5.57 6.97
C LEU A 27 -2.59 -6.93 7.44
N ASP A 28 -1.61 -6.95 8.34
CA ASP A 28 -1.02 -8.17 8.91
C ASP A 28 -2.00 -9.03 9.74
N CYS A 29 -3.18 -8.48 10.06
CA CYS A 29 -4.25 -9.20 10.75
C CYS A 29 -5.15 -9.98 9.80
N PHE A 30 -5.00 -9.77 8.49
CA PHE A 30 -5.84 -10.36 7.47
C PHE A 30 -5.14 -11.48 6.72
N SER A 31 -5.92 -12.46 6.32
CA SER A 31 -5.51 -13.46 5.34
C SER A 31 -6.73 -13.87 4.51
N PRO A 32 -6.64 -13.94 3.17
CA PRO A 32 -7.71 -14.49 2.36
C PRO A 32 -7.96 -15.98 2.65
N HIS A 33 -6.90 -16.77 2.91
CA HIS A 33 -6.95 -18.18 3.33
C HIS A 33 -5.70 -18.57 4.13
N PRO A 34 -5.75 -19.56 5.04
CA PRO A 34 -4.56 -19.99 5.79
C PRO A 34 -3.36 -20.29 4.88
N GLY A 35 -2.31 -19.47 4.99
CA GLY A 35 -1.08 -19.57 4.19
C GLY A 35 -1.07 -18.73 2.90
N GLU A 36 -2.07 -17.87 2.68
CA GLU A 36 -2.14 -16.90 1.59
C GLU A 36 -2.09 -15.47 2.16
N GLU A 37 -1.38 -14.57 1.49
CA GLU A 37 -1.20 -13.18 1.91
C GLU A 37 -2.23 -12.27 1.24
N VAL A 38 -2.55 -11.16 1.91
CA VAL A 38 -3.43 -10.14 1.33
C VAL A 38 -2.70 -9.47 0.16
N THR A 39 -3.36 -9.42 -1.00
CA THR A 39 -2.84 -8.65 -2.12
C THR A 39 -3.28 -7.20 -1.97
N VAL A 40 -2.31 -6.31 -1.81
CA VAL A 40 -2.53 -4.86 -1.68
C VAL A 40 -1.70 -4.14 -2.72
N SER A 41 -2.30 -3.15 -3.39
CA SER A 41 -1.59 -2.25 -4.30
C SER A 41 -1.30 -0.92 -3.61
N ILE A 42 -0.27 -0.21 -4.07
CA ILE A 42 0.05 1.16 -3.61
C ILE A 42 -1.17 2.06 -3.88
N PRO A 43 -1.75 2.74 -2.86
CA PRO A 43 -2.97 3.52 -3.02
C PRO A 43 -2.69 4.88 -3.66
N MET A 44 -2.48 4.86 -4.98
CA MET A 44 -2.27 6.07 -5.76
C MET A 44 -3.56 6.86 -5.95
N CYS A 45 -3.52 8.15 -5.64
CA CYS A 45 -4.61 9.09 -5.88
C CYS A 45 -4.08 10.53 -6.01
N ASP A 46 -4.98 11.49 -6.23
CA ASP A 46 -4.62 12.91 -6.38
C ASP A 46 -3.89 13.47 -5.13
N ASP A 47 -4.11 12.90 -3.94
CA ASP A 47 -3.45 13.33 -2.70
C ASP A 47 -1.98 12.87 -2.63
N THR A 48 -1.65 11.76 -3.31
CA THR A 48 -0.35 11.07 -3.16
C THR A 48 0.55 11.19 -4.37
N VAL A 49 0.00 11.47 -5.56
CA VAL A 49 0.75 11.53 -6.81
C VAL A 49 1.87 12.57 -6.81
N ASP A 50 1.63 13.72 -6.16
CA ASP A 50 2.56 14.86 -6.13
C ASP A 50 3.52 14.86 -4.92
N ILE A 51 3.56 13.77 -4.12
CA ILE A 51 4.52 13.65 -3.01
C ILE A 51 5.93 13.65 -3.58
N VAL A 52 6.76 14.60 -3.14
CA VAL A 52 8.15 14.75 -3.58
C VAL A 52 9.01 13.69 -2.89
N LEU A 53 9.78 12.93 -3.66
CA LEU A 53 10.59 11.83 -3.11
C LEU A 53 11.75 12.32 -2.24
N GLU A 54 12.30 13.50 -2.53
CA GLU A 54 13.38 14.12 -1.73
C GLU A 54 12.95 14.44 -0.30
N ASP A 55 11.65 14.64 -0.05
CA ASP A 55 11.11 14.90 1.29
C ASP A 55 10.97 13.60 2.11
N LEU A 56 11.15 12.44 1.49
CA LEU A 56 11.03 11.11 2.11
C LEU A 56 12.40 10.55 2.47
N ASP A 57 12.51 9.97 3.67
CA ASP A 57 13.75 9.35 4.17
C ASP A 57 13.83 7.88 3.70
N PHE A 58 14.15 7.68 2.43
CA PHE A 58 14.31 6.32 1.90
C PHE A 58 15.64 5.68 2.35
N PRO A 59 15.66 4.36 2.62
CA PRO A 59 16.89 3.63 2.89
C PRO A 59 17.92 3.72 1.77
N HIS A 60 19.21 3.76 2.14
CA HIS A 60 20.33 3.79 1.18
C HIS A 60 20.33 2.64 0.17
N GLU A 61 19.77 1.49 0.54
CA GLU A 61 19.68 0.32 -0.34
C GLU A 61 18.77 0.55 -1.56
N TRP A 62 17.93 1.60 -1.55
CA TRP A 62 17.06 1.98 -2.67
C TRP A 62 17.63 3.14 -3.50
N GLU A 63 18.78 3.72 -3.15
CA GLU A 63 19.38 4.85 -3.89
C GLU A 63 19.56 4.52 -5.38
N GLU A 64 20.13 3.35 -5.71
CA GLU A 64 20.33 2.94 -7.10
C GLU A 64 18.99 2.78 -7.85
N LEU A 65 17.94 2.28 -7.19
CA LEU A 65 16.60 2.19 -7.76
C LEU A 65 16.01 3.58 -8.04
N LEU A 66 16.13 4.51 -7.07
CA LEU A 66 15.62 5.88 -7.19
C LEU A 66 16.38 6.66 -8.28
N GLU A 67 17.70 6.48 -8.38
CA GLU A 67 18.50 7.09 -9.45
C GLU A 67 18.13 6.51 -10.84
N ASN A 68 17.92 5.18 -10.92
CA ASN A 68 17.55 4.51 -12.16
C ASN A 68 16.12 4.83 -12.63
N SER A 69 15.21 5.11 -11.69
CA SER A 69 13.84 5.50 -12.01
C SER A 69 13.78 6.91 -12.60
N GLY A 70 14.67 7.80 -12.15
CA GLY A 70 14.63 9.22 -12.49
C GLY A 70 13.35 9.89 -12.01
N ALA A 71 12.70 9.32 -10.99
CA ALA A 71 11.46 9.82 -10.43
C ALA A 71 11.71 11.01 -9.50
N ASP A 72 10.90 12.06 -9.66
CA ASP A 72 10.89 13.21 -8.74
C ASP A 72 9.74 13.10 -7.74
N THR A 73 8.65 12.44 -8.15
CA THR A 73 7.41 12.28 -7.36
C THR A 73 7.06 10.82 -7.12
N MET A 74 6.18 10.58 -6.14
CA MET A 74 5.59 9.26 -5.88
C MET A 74 4.86 8.72 -7.12
N GLY A 75 4.17 9.57 -7.87
CA GLY A 75 3.54 9.19 -9.14
C GLY A 75 4.56 8.61 -10.13
N ASP A 76 5.66 9.33 -10.36
CA ASP A 76 6.72 8.90 -11.27
C ASP A 76 7.36 7.57 -10.84
N LEU A 77 7.58 7.40 -9.52
CA LEU A 77 8.16 6.18 -8.99
C LEU A 77 7.23 4.98 -9.18
N VAL A 78 5.94 5.12 -8.88
CA VAL A 78 4.97 4.03 -9.05
C VAL A 78 4.79 3.68 -10.53
N ASP A 79 4.79 4.67 -11.42
CA ASP A 79 4.78 4.45 -12.87
C ASP A 79 6.03 3.67 -13.33
N TYR A 80 7.21 4.00 -12.80
CA TYR A 80 8.44 3.26 -13.08
C TYR A 80 8.37 1.81 -12.58
N LEU A 81 7.90 1.58 -11.35
CA LEU A 81 7.73 0.23 -10.81
C LEU A 81 6.75 -0.59 -11.65
N CYS A 82 5.63 0.03 -12.07
CA CYS A 82 4.67 -0.60 -12.95
C CYS A 82 5.28 -0.98 -14.30
N TYR A 83 6.05 -0.07 -14.91
CA TYR A 83 6.78 -0.31 -16.14
C TYR A 83 7.77 -1.48 -15.98
N CYS A 84 8.54 -1.52 -14.90
CA CYS A 84 9.49 -2.60 -14.63
C CYS A 84 8.79 -3.95 -14.48
N SER A 85 7.71 -4.01 -13.70
CA SER A 85 6.90 -5.22 -13.52
C SER A 85 6.34 -5.74 -14.85
N GLN A 86 5.74 -4.86 -15.66
CA GLN A 86 5.16 -5.22 -16.97
C GLN A 86 6.21 -5.74 -17.97
N ASN A 87 7.45 -5.26 -17.88
CA ASN A 87 8.54 -5.61 -18.79
C ASN A 87 9.51 -6.64 -18.21
N ASN A 88 9.25 -7.19 -17.02
CA ASN A 88 10.15 -8.10 -16.29
C ASN A 88 11.57 -7.52 -16.10
N ILE A 89 11.65 -6.22 -15.81
CA ILE A 89 12.91 -5.53 -15.52
C ILE A 89 13.19 -5.66 -14.02
N SER A 90 14.42 -6.04 -13.68
CA SER A 90 14.86 -6.11 -12.29
C SER A 90 15.06 -4.72 -11.71
N LEU A 91 14.61 -4.54 -10.47
CA LEU A 91 14.69 -3.29 -9.70
C LEU A 91 16.07 -3.03 -9.07
N ALA A 92 17.08 -3.85 -9.36
CA ALA A 92 18.43 -3.76 -8.78
C ALA A 92 18.50 -3.85 -7.24
N ILE A 93 17.42 -4.32 -6.60
CA ILE A 93 17.34 -4.59 -5.16
C ILE A 93 17.06 -6.08 -4.90
N SER A 94 17.25 -6.53 -3.67
CA SER A 94 16.93 -7.91 -3.30
C SER A 94 15.40 -8.13 -3.23
N PRO A 95 14.89 -9.37 -3.39
CA PRO A 95 13.46 -9.63 -3.24
C PRO A 95 12.90 -9.25 -1.86
N GLU A 96 13.72 -9.38 -0.81
CA GLU A 96 13.34 -8.99 0.56
C GLU A 96 13.20 -7.46 0.68
N ASP A 97 14.04 -6.70 -0.03
CA ASP A 97 13.97 -5.23 -0.02
C ASP A 97 12.91 -4.71 -0.97
N GLU A 98 12.57 -5.46 -2.03
CA GLU A 98 11.43 -5.17 -2.90
C GLU A 98 10.11 -5.24 -2.12
N GLU A 99 9.92 -6.26 -1.27
CA GLU A 99 8.75 -6.34 -0.39
C GLU A 99 8.66 -5.14 0.56
N LYS A 100 9.79 -4.78 1.21
CA LYS A 100 9.86 -3.60 2.08
C LYS A 100 9.58 -2.30 1.34
N LEU A 101 10.05 -2.18 0.09
CA LEU A 101 9.78 -1.03 -0.77
C LEU A 101 8.27 -0.89 -0.97
N TYR A 102 7.58 -1.94 -1.43
CA TYR A 102 6.12 -1.88 -1.62
C TYR A 102 5.37 -1.58 -0.31
N ALA A 103 5.75 -2.21 0.80
CA ALA A 103 5.14 -1.93 2.10
C ALA A 103 5.32 -0.47 2.52
N THR A 104 6.52 0.09 2.33
CA THR A 104 6.83 1.49 2.66
C THR A 104 6.05 2.46 1.78
N LEU A 105 5.95 2.19 0.47
CA LEU A 105 5.17 3.03 -0.44
C LEU A 105 3.67 2.99 -0.11
N ILE A 106 3.15 1.81 0.28
CA ILE A 106 1.76 1.68 0.77
C ILE A 106 1.56 2.55 2.02
N ASP A 107 2.44 2.44 3.00
CA ASP A 107 2.34 3.17 4.28
C ASP A 107 2.42 4.68 4.08
N VAL A 108 3.44 5.16 3.35
CA VAL A 108 3.61 6.58 3.03
C VAL A 108 2.40 7.13 2.27
N CYS A 109 1.90 6.42 1.24
CA CYS A 109 0.72 6.87 0.52
C CYS A 109 -0.50 6.89 1.43
N TYR A 110 -0.69 5.87 2.25
CA TYR A 110 -1.81 5.78 3.18
C TYR A 110 -1.83 6.94 4.18
N GLU A 111 -0.69 7.27 4.79
CA GLU A 111 -0.57 8.35 5.78
C GLU A 111 -0.84 9.74 5.18
N ASN A 112 -0.53 9.93 3.90
CA ASN A 112 -0.71 11.22 3.21
C ASN A 112 -2.09 11.38 2.55
N MET A 113 -2.89 10.31 2.47
CA MET A 113 -4.25 10.38 1.98
C MET A 113 -5.21 11.04 2.97
N SER A 114 -6.23 11.73 2.44
CA SER A 114 -7.38 12.14 3.23
C SER A 114 -8.14 10.94 3.82
N TYR A 115 -8.85 11.14 4.93
CA TYR A 115 -9.61 10.07 5.59
C TYR A 115 -10.62 9.39 4.64
N ASP A 116 -11.33 10.16 3.82
CA ASP A 116 -12.25 9.59 2.82
C ASP A 116 -11.53 8.64 1.86
N ARG A 117 -10.29 8.96 1.44
CA ARG A 117 -9.47 8.10 0.59
C ARG A 117 -8.93 6.88 1.32
N GLN A 118 -8.58 7.01 2.60
CA GLN A 118 -8.23 5.88 3.45
C GLN A 118 -9.40 4.88 3.57
N VAL A 119 -10.63 5.38 3.72
CA VAL A 119 -11.84 4.53 3.73
C VAL A 119 -12.03 3.84 2.38
N ASP A 120 -11.85 4.55 1.26
CA ASP A 120 -11.91 3.95 -0.07
C ASP A 120 -10.86 2.85 -0.28
N PHE A 121 -9.63 3.05 0.24
CA PHE A 121 -8.58 2.02 0.25
C PHE A 121 -9.03 0.76 0.99
N TRP A 122 -9.54 0.89 2.22
CA TRP A 122 -10.01 -0.28 2.98
C TRP A 122 -11.18 -0.97 2.33
N ARG A 123 -12.10 -0.21 1.72
CA ARG A 123 -13.19 -0.79 0.92
C ARG A 123 -12.62 -1.63 -0.23
N HIS A 124 -11.65 -1.10 -0.98
CA HIS A 124 -11.03 -1.81 -2.08
C HIS A 124 -10.31 -3.10 -1.62
N VAL A 125 -9.60 -3.05 -0.50
CA VAL A 125 -8.94 -4.23 0.10
C VAL A 125 -9.96 -5.31 0.45
N LEU A 126 -11.08 -4.93 1.09
CA LEU A 126 -12.17 -5.85 1.45
C LEU A 126 -12.92 -6.43 0.23
N GLU A 127 -13.03 -5.67 -0.86
CA GLU A 127 -13.71 -6.14 -2.08
C GLU A 127 -12.83 -7.07 -2.92
N THR A 128 -11.52 -6.80 -2.93
CA THR A 128 -10.56 -7.53 -3.79
C THR A 128 -10.05 -8.79 -3.12
N ASN A 129 -9.95 -8.79 -1.79
CA ASN A 129 -9.51 -9.93 -1.02
C ASN A 129 -10.76 -10.51 -0.33
N SER A 130 -11.06 -11.79 -0.55
CA SER A 130 -12.12 -12.48 0.20
C SER A 130 -11.67 -12.74 1.63
N LEU A 131 -11.53 -11.67 2.42
CA LEU A 131 -10.81 -11.67 3.70
C LEU A 131 -11.52 -12.48 4.77
N VAL A 132 -10.76 -13.35 5.43
CA VAL A 132 -11.14 -14.01 6.68
C VAL A 132 -10.28 -13.41 7.78
N CYS A 133 -10.89 -12.96 8.87
CA CYS A 133 -10.13 -12.49 10.03
C CYS A 133 -9.55 -13.70 10.75
N GLU A 134 -8.22 -13.85 10.74
CA GLU A 134 -7.54 -14.85 11.58
C GLU A 134 -7.38 -14.25 12.98
N ALA A 135 -8.18 -14.71 13.92
CA ALA A 135 -7.93 -14.40 15.33
C ALA A 135 -6.62 -15.10 15.71
N LYS A 136 -5.50 -14.36 15.75
CA LYS A 136 -4.23 -14.86 16.31
C LYS A 136 -4.49 -15.17 17.80
N GLU A 137 -4.64 -16.46 18.12
CA GLU A 137 -4.76 -16.99 19.49
C GLU A 137 -3.48 -16.77 20.32
#